data_AF-A0A9Q0HDU1-F1
#
_entry.id   AF-A0A9Q0HDU1-F1
#
_cell.length_a   1.000
_cell.length_b   1.000
_cell.length_c   1.000
_cell.angle_alpha   90.00
_cell.angle_beta   90.00
_cell.angle_gamma   90.00
#
_symmetry.space_group_name_H-M   'P 1'
#
loop_
_entity.id
_entity.type
_entity.pdbx_description
1 polymer ?
#
loop_
_entity_poly.entity_id
_entity_poly.type
_entity_poly.pdbx_seq_one_letter_code
_entity_poly.pdbx_strand_id
1 'polypeptide(L)'
;MEILKVKQGFLILSSLLFICNVSVWMTHAQGLIPAKFDGFVYKDNLPHADTIIIEAFFDPLCPSCRDAWPPLKRALEYYGPRLSLIVHTFPLPYHDYAFFISRALHIVNKLNAPATYPLLELFLNNQWRYTNHHTYNMSRAYVVDHTVEIIAKAVGEDLFSAIKSGFNDINSDLATRVSFKYGCSRGVTGTPHFIVNGFPLPNAGSALDYEGWRSIIDPLINKQDQSGDETPYLLMKDV
;
A
#
# COMPACT_ATOMS: atom_id res chain seq x y z
N MET A 1 -62.42 25.42 -4.96
CA MET A 1 -61.71 24.40 -5.76
C MET A 1 -60.30 24.85 -6.15
N GLU A 2 -60.07 26.12 -6.50
CA GLU A 2 -58.74 26.65 -6.85
C GLU A 2 -57.71 26.64 -5.70
N ILE A 3 -58.12 27.01 -4.48
CA ILE A 3 -57.22 27.04 -3.30
C ILE A 3 -56.63 25.65 -2.99
N LEU A 4 -57.36 24.57 -3.30
CA LEU A 4 -56.88 23.20 -3.09
C LEU A 4 -55.77 22.83 -4.08
N LYS A 5 -55.88 23.29 -5.34
CA LYS A 5 -54.87 23.07 -6.38
C LYS A 5 -53.56 23.80 -6.10
N VAL A 6 -53.64 25.03 -5.57
CA VAL A 6 -52.46 25.83 -5.19
C VAL A 6 -51.71 25.17 -4.03
N LYS A 7 -52.43 24.66 -3.01
CA LYS A 7 -51.82 23.92 -1.90
C LYS A 7 -51.16 22.62 -2.35
N GLN A 8 -51.79 21.86 -3.26
CA GLN A 8 -51.19 20.66 -3.84
C GLN A 8 -49.93 20.98 -4.65
N GLY A 9 -49.93 22.06 -5.44
CA GLY A 9 -48.75 22.51 -6.18
C GLY A 9 -47.58 22.86 -5.26
N PHE A 10 -47.84 23.55 -4.14
CA PHE A 10 -46.81 23.93 -3.18
C PHE A 10 -46.21 22.71 -2.44
N LEU A 11 -47.05 21.72 -2.09
CA LEU A 11 -46.62 20.45 -1.48
C LEU A 11 -45.75 19.63 -2.43
N ILE A 12 -46.12 19.54 -3.71
CA ILE A 12 -45.33 18.83 -4.73
C ILE A 12 -43.98 19.52 -4.94
N LEU A 13 -43.96 20.86 -5.05
CA LEU A 13 -42.72 21.62 -5.24
C LEU A 13 -41.77 21.50 -4.03
N SER A 14 -42.31 21.58 -2.80
CA SER A 14 -41.54 21.37 -1.58
C SER A 14 -40.97 19.95 -1.50
N SER A 15 -41.72 18.95 -1.95
CA SER A 15 -41.28 17.55 -1.96
C SER A 15 -40.17 17.32 -2.99
N LEU A 16 -40.28 17.91 -4.18
CA LEU A 16 -39.25 17.86 -5.22
C LEU A 16 -37.95 18.58 -4.79
N LEU A 17 -38.05 19.73 -4.13
CA LEU A 17 -36.90 20.43 -3.55
C LEU A 17 -36.23 19.62 -2.45
N PHE A 18 -37.00 18.94 -1.60
CA PHE A 18 -36.45 18.06 -0.56
C PHE A 18 -35.73 16.86 -1.18
N ILE A 19 -36.32 16.19 -2.18
CA ILE A 19 -35.70 15.08 -2.89
C ILE A 19 -34.41 15.51 -3.62
N CYS A 20 -34.40 16.68 -4.28
CA CYS A 20 -33.19 17.24 -4.91
C CYS A 20 -32.08 17.58 -3.90
N ASN A 21 -32.44 18.00 -2.68
CA ASN A 21 -31.45 18.23 -1.64
C ASN A 21 -30.91 16.91 -1.08
N VAL A 22 -31.74 15.88 -0.91
CA VAL A 22 -31.33 14.56 -0.40
C VAL A 22 -30.42 13.82 -1.41
N SER A 23 -30.65 13.97 -2.72
CA SER A 23 -29.80 13.34 -3.74
C SER A 23 -28.39 13.95 -3.87
N VAL A 24 -28.12 15.10 -3.25
CA VAL A 24 -26.78 15.70 -3.18
C VAL A 24 -25.94 15.12 -2.01
N TRP A 25 -26.54 14.32 -1.13
CA TRP A 25 -25.83 13.66 -0.01
C TRP A 25 -25.49 12.19 -0.30
N MET A 26 -25.10 11.86 -1.54
CA MET A 26 -24.34 10.62 -1.75
C MET A 26 -22.93 10.81 -1.17
N THR A 27 -22.80 10.61 0.14
CA THR A 27 -21.51 10.46 0.78
C THR A 27 -20.88 9.18 0.25
N HIS A 28 -19.90 9.30 -0.65
CA HIS A 28 -19.03 8.19 -0.99
C HIS A 28 -18.19 7.84 0.23
N ALA A 29 -18.69 6.90 1.04
CA ALA A 29 -17.92 6.31 2.12
C ALA A 29 -16.62 5.75 1.53
N GLN A 30 -15.48 6.27 1.98
CA GLN A 30 -14.19 5.70 1.60
C GLN A 30 -14.10 4.31 2.24
N GLY A 31 -14.29 3.26 1.44
CA GLY A 31 -14.22 1.88 1.90
C GLY A 31 -12.91 1.63 2.65
N LEU A 32 -13.00 1.05 3.85
CA LEU A 32 -11.86 0.91 4.76
C LEU A 32 -11.00 -0.32 4.46
N ILE A 33 -11.57 -1.37 3.88
CA ILE A 33 -10.86 -2.62 3.59
C ILE A 33 -11.00 -2.90 2.09
N PRO A 34 -9.91 -2.76 1.33
CA PRO A 34 -9.87 -3.17 -0.06
C PRO A 34 -10.26 -4.65 -0.23
N ALA A 35 -11.05 -4.96 -1.26
CA ALA A 35 -11.43 -6.35 -1.58
C ALA A 35 -10.24 -7.21 -2.06
N LYS A 36 -9.13 -6.57 -2.38
CA LYS A 36 -7.83 -7.16 -2.76
C LYS A 36 -6.74 -6.40 -2.02
N PHE A 37 -5.61 -7.02 -1.74
CA PHE A 37 -4.46 -6.31 -1.19
C PHE A 37 -4.14 -5.05 -2.00
N ASP A 38 -3.90 -3.92 -1.32
CA ASP A 38 -3.58 -2.63 -1.96
C ASP A 38 -2.09 -2.49 -2.33
N GLY A 39 -1.23 -3.28 -1.71
CA GLY A 39 0.21 -3.25 -1.89
C GLY A 39 0.73 -3.90 -3.18
N PHE A 40 2.06 -3.91 -3.31
CA PHE A 40 2.77 -4.38 -4.51
C PHE A 40 3.27 -5.80 -4.31
N VAL A 41 2.98 -6.71 -5.24
CA VAL A 41 3.47 -8.10 -5.19
C VAL A 41 4.89 -8.18 -5.71
N TYR A 42 5.79 -8.85 -4.98
CA TYR A 42 7.19 -9.00 -5.36
C TYR A 42 7.39 -10.10 -6.42
N LYS A 43 8.06 -9.75 -7.53
CA LYS A 43 8.49 -10.67 -8.62
C LYS A 43 7.37 -11.59 -9.14
N ASP A 44 6.15 -11.08 -9.25
CA ASP A 44 4.96 -11.81 -9.74
C ASP A 44 4.65 -13.12 -8.99
N ASN A 45 5.22 -13.34 -7.80
CA ASN A 45 4.86 -14.49 -6.97
C ASN A 45 3.58 -14.18 -6.21
N LEU A 46 2.45 -14.37 -6.90
CA LEU A 46 1.13 -14.08 -6.35
C LEU A 46 0.83 -14.99 -5.13
N PRO A 47 0.26 -14.43 -4.06
CA PRO A 47 -0.26 -15.24 -2.96
C PRO A 47 -1.22 -16.32 -3.45
N HIS A 48 -0.97 -17.57 -3.04
CA HIS A 48 -1.87 -18.71 -3.23
C HIS A 48 -2.03 -19.51 -1.93
N ALA A 49 -2.99 -20.43 -1.88
CA ALA A 49 -3.34 -21.16 -0.66
C ALA A 49 -2.13 -21.83 0.01
N ASP A 50 -1.21 -22.35 -0.79
CA ASP A 50 -0.02 -23.05 -0.29
C ASP A 50 1.21 -22.17 -0.06
N THR A 51 1.16 -20.85 -0.34
CA THR A 51 2.29 -19.95 -0.04
C THR A 51 2.19 -19.39 1.37
N ILE A 52 3.34 -19.23 2.02
CA ILE A 52 3.43 -18.36 3.19
C ILE A 52 3.45 -16.92 2.69
N ILE A 53 2.45 -16.14 3.10
CA ILE A 53 2.26 -14.76 2.69
C ILE A 53 2.91 -13.86 3.72
N ILE A 54 3.83 -13.02 3.27
CA ILE A 54 4.46 -11.96 4.05
C ILE A 54 3.88 -10.64 3.57
N GLU A 55 3.18 -9.92 4.44
CA GLU A 55 2.85 -8.52 4.25
C GLU A 55 3.91 -7.66 4.95
N ALA A 56 4.49 -6.71 4.24
CA ALA A 56 5.48 -5.77 4.76
C ALA A 56 4.95 -4.34 4.63
N PHE A 57 4.77 -3.65 5.75
CA PHE A 57 4.33 -2.26 5.79
C PHE A 57 5.55 -1.36 5.89
N PHE A 58 5.88 -0.69 4.79
CA PHE A 58 7.15 0.02 4.61
C PHE A 58 6.91 1.51 4.37
N ASP A 59 7.70 2.33 5.07
CA ASP A 59 8.00 3.69 4.68
C ASP A 59 9.33 3.67 3.89
N PRO A 60 9.36 4.10 2.61
CA PRO A 60 10.58 4.16 1.82
C PRO A 60 11.68 5.06 2.43
N LEU A 61 11.34 5.96 3.34
CA LEU A 61 12.27 6.84 4.05
C LEU A 61 12.68 6.35 5.44
N CYS A 62 12.10 5.26 5.95
CA CYS A 62 12.46 4.74 7.27
C CYS A 62 13.79 3.97 7.25
N PRO A 63 14.79 4.35 8.07
CA PRO A 63 16.06 3.63 8.16
C PRO A 63 15.91 2.14 8.52
N SER A 64 15.00 1.81 9.46
CA SER A 64 14.72 0.41 9.80
C SER A 64 14.13 -0.37 8.62
N CYS A 65 13.34 0.26 7.74
CA CYS A 65 12.84 -0.39 6.52
C CYS A 65 13.98 -0.68 5.54
N ARG A 66 14.94 0.25 5.40
CA ARG A 66 16.16 0.03 4.60
C ARG A 66 16.94 -1.16 5.15
N ASP A 67 17.14 -1.21 6.46
CA ASP A 67 17.95 -2.25 7.11
C ASP A 67 17.24 -3.62 7.10
N ALA A 68 15.90 -3.64 7.11
CA ALA A 68 15.12 -4.87 6.99
C ALA A 68 15.03 -5.44 5.58
N TRP A 69 15.32 -4.64 4.55
CA TRP A 69 15.14 -5.06 3.16
C TRP A 69 16.12 -6.17 2.71
N PRO A 70 17.45 -6.08 2.95
CA PRO A 70 18.38 -7.14 2.58
C PRO A 70 18.09 -8.53 3.20
N PRO A 71 17.87 -8.68 4.52
CA PRO A 71 17.58 -9.99 5.10
C PRO A 71 16.24 -10.58 4.62
N LEU A 72 15.22 -9.75 4.42
CA LEU A 72 13.95 -10.19 3.82
C LEU A 72 14.15 -10.68 2.39
N LYS A 73 14.88 -9.94 1.54
CA LYS A 73 15.21 -10.40 0.17
C LYS A 73 15.96 -11.73 0.18
N ARG A 74 16.92 -11.91 1.09
CA ARG A 74 17.66 -13.16 1.25
C ARG A 74 16.72 -14.33 1.62
N ALA A 75 15.73 -14.10 2.48
CA ALA A 75 14.72 -15.10 2.79
C ALA A 75 13.87 -15.44 1.56
N LEU A 76 13.37 -14.44 0.83
CA LEU A 76 12.59 -14.64 -0.40
C LEU A 76 13.35 -15.44 -1.46
N GLU A 77 14.64 -15.17 -1.63
CA GLU A 77 15.51 -15.94 -2.53
C GLU A 77 15.70 -17.38 -2.05
N TYR A 78 15.99 -17.58 -0.76
CA TYR A 78 16.24 -18.90 -0.20
C TYR A 78 15.00 -19.81 -0.24
N TYR A 79 13.84 -19.29 0.12
CA TYR A 79 12.61 -20.07 0.16
C TYR A 79 11.90 -20.17 -1.20
N GLY A 80 12.22 -19.25 -2.10
CA GLY A 80 11.73 -19.21 -3.48
C GLY A 80 10.21 -19.14 -3.55
N PRO A 81 9.55 -20.00 -4.35
CA PRO A 81 8.11 -19.90 -4.61
C PRO A 81 7.24 -20.14 -3.37
N ARG A 82 7.80 -20.69 -2.28
CA ARG A 82 7.08 -20.92 -1.03
C ARG A 82 6.69 -19.63 -0.30
N LEU A 83 7.35 -18.51 -0.61
CA LEU A 83 7.08 -17.20 0.00
C LEU A 83 6.53 -16.21 -1.02
N SER A 84 5.40 -15.59 -0.69
CA SER A 84 4.84 -14.46 -1.44
C SER A 84 4.98 -13.20 -0.59
N LEU A 85 5.60 -12.15 -1.15
CA LEU A 85 5.73 -10.85 -0.48
C LEU A 85 4.78 -9.83 -1.10
N ILE A 86 4.07 -9.11 -0.24
CA ILE A 86 3.30 -7.92 -0.58
C ILE A 86 3.86 -6.75 0.22
N VAL A 87 4.29 -5.69 -0.45
CA VAL A 87 4.72 -4.45 0.22
C VAL A 87 3.60 -3.42 0.18
N HIS A 88 3.12 -3.02 1.35
CA HIS A 88 2.16 -1.94 1.54
C HIS A 88 2.91 -0.67 1.93
N THR A 89 2.60 0.46 1.30
CA THR A 89 3.22 1.73 1.71
C THR A 89 2.58 2.25 2.99
N PHE A 90 3.40 2.60 3.97
CA PHE A 90 2.95 3.15 5.24
C PHE A 90 3.81 4.38 5.60
N PRO A 91 3.57 5.54 4.96
CA PRO A 91 4.37 6.73 5.17
C PRO A 91 4.23 7.24 6.61
N LEU A 92 5.35 7.34 7.34
CA LEU A 92 5.34 7.80 8.72
C LEU A 92 5.17 9.33 8.77
N PRO A 93 4.33 9.87 9.68
CA PRO A 93 3.97 11.28 9.68
C PRO A 93 5.13 12.22 10.05
N TYR A 94 6.21 11.69 10.61
CA TYR A 94 7.41 12.44 11.00
C TYR A 94 8.54 12.39 9.95
N HIS A 95 8.29 11.80 8.78
CA HIS A 95 9.17 11.88 7.62
C HIS A 95 8.54 12.79 6.55
N ASP A 96 9.09 13.99 6.35
CA ASP A 96 8.44 15.10 5.61
C ASP A 96 7.99 14.74 4.18
N TYR A 97 8.72 13.84 3.53
CA TYR A 97 8.48 13.42 2.14
C TYR A 97 7.98 11.98 1.99
N ALA A 98 7.69 11.27 3.09
CA ALA A 98 7.29 9.86 3.04
C ALA A 98 6.03 9.65 2.21
N PHE A 99 4.98 10.44 2.42
CA PHE A 99 3.74 10.33 1.64
C PHE A 99 3.99 10.59 0.15
N PHE A 100 4.81 11.59 -0.19
CA PHE A 100 5.13 11.90 -1.58
C PHE A 100 5.86 10.74 -2.27
N ILE A 101 6.84 10.13 -1.59
CA ILE A 101 7.59 9.00 -2.14
C ILE A 101 6.77 7.72 -2.18
N SER A 102 5.93 7.45 -1.18
CA SER A 102 4.95 6.36 -1.24
C SER A 102 4.00 6.51 -2.42
N ARG A 103 3.54 7.74 -2.69
CA ARG A 103 2.72 8.05 -3.87
C ARG A 103 3.46 7.85 -5.19
N ALA A 104 4.77 8.14 -5.23
CA ALA A 104 5.61 7.85 -6.39
C ALA A 104 5.59 6.36 -6.76
N LEU A 105 5.64 5.46 -5.76
CA LEU A 105 5.57 4.01 -5.98
C LEU A 105 4.22 3.60 -6.59
N HIS A 106 3.11 4.15 -6.11
CA HIS A 106 1.78 3.91 -6.69
C HIS A 106 1.67 4.41 -8.14
N ILE A 107 2.22 5.60 -8.44
CA ILE A 107 2.26 6.16 -9.80
C ILE A 107 3.06 5.25 -10.72
N VAL A 108 4.28 4.88 -10.32
CA VAL A 108 5.15 4.02 -11.14
C VAL A 108 4.59 2.63 -11.27
N ASN A 109 3.96 2.06 -10.24
CA ASN A 109 3.31 0.76 -10.36
C ASN A 109 2.20 0.75 -11.43
N LYS A 110 1.44 1.85 -11.55
CA LYS A 110 0.40 2.00 -12.57
C LYS A 110 0.99 2.18 -13.98
N LEU A 111 2.12 2.86 -14.12
CA LEU A 111 2.75 3.15 -15.42
C LEU A 111 3.66 2.02 -15.92
N ASN A 112 4.39 1.39 -15.00
CA ASN A 112 5.42 0.38 -15.25
C ASN A 112 5.62 -0.48 -13.98
N ALA A 113 4.71 -1.43 -13.74
CA ALA A 113 4.71 -2.27 -12.54
C ALA A 113 6.07 -2.95 -12.23
N PRO A 114 6.83 -3.48 -13.21
CA PRO A 114 8.17 -4.02 -12.97
C PRO A 114 9.17 -3.04 -12.34
N ALA A 115 8.99 -1.73 -12.51
CA ALA A 115 9.88 -0.70 -11.97
C ALA A 115 9.58 -0.33 -10.50
N THR A 116 8.51 -0.84 -9.90
CA THR A 116 8.08 -0.49 -8.54
C THR A 116 9.11 -0.85 -7.47
N TYR A 117 9.61 -2.09 -7.49
CA TYR A 117 10.64 -2.53 -6.53
C TYR A 117 12.01 -1.91 -6.78
N PRO A 118 12.51 -1.81 -8.02
CA PRO A 118 13.69 -1.01 -8.32
C PRO A 118 13.60 0.42 -7.79
N LEU A 119 12.44 1.07 -7.92
CA LEU A 119 12.22 2.41 -7.40
C LEU A 119 12.18 2.45 -5.86
N LEU A 120 11.52 1.49 -5.21
CA LEU A 120 11.56 1.34 -3.76
C LEU A 120 13.01 1.21 -3.27
N GLU A 121 13.81 0.36 -3.90
CA GLU A 121 15.21 0.16 -3.56
C GLU A 121 16.05 1.42 -3.76
N LEU A 122 15.78 2.19 -4.82
CA LEU A 122 16.43 3.49 -5.02
C LEU A 122 16.17 4.41 -3.83
N PHE A 123 14.93 4.50 -3.34
CA PHE A 123 14.61 5.36 -2.20
C PHE A 123 15.20 4.83 -0.89
N LEU A 124 15.11 3.52 -0.62
CA LEU A 124 15.74 2.90 0.56
C LEU A 124 17.25 3.15 0.61
N ASN A 125 17.93 3.14 -0.54
CA ASN A 125 19.37 3.39 -0.64
C ASN A 125 19.75 4.87 -0.62
N ASN A 126 18.80 5.80 -0.82
CA ASN A 126 19.06 7.23 -0.94
C ASN A 126 18.26 8.09 0.08
N GLN A 127 17.85 7.49 1.20
CA GLN A 127 17.04 8.14 2.23
C GLN A 127 17.64 9.46 2.75
N TRP A 128 18.97 9.55 2.79
CA TRP A 128 19.69 10.74 3.26
C TRP A 128 19.26 12.03 2.55
N ARG A 129 18.89 11.95 1.26
CA ARG A 129 18.40 13.08 0.44
C ARG A 129 17.06 13.64 0.90
N TYR A 130 16.31 12.89 1.69
CA TYR A 130 14.94 13.22 2.10
C TYR A 130 14.79 13.28 3.63
N THR A 131 15.90 13.19 4.36
CA THR A 131 15.87 13.41 5.81
C THR A 131 15.40 14.83 6.11
N ASN A 132 14.64 15.00 7.19
CA ASN A 132 14.13 16.31 7.60
C ASN A 132 15.28 17.31 7.79
N HIS A 133 16.43 16.85 8.32
CA HIS A 133 17.63 17.68 8.45
C HIS A 133 18.20 18.14 7.10
N HIS A 134 18.35 17.23 6.13
CA HIS A 134 18.90 17.58 4.82
C HIS A 134 17.98 18.55 4.06
N THR A 135 16.67 18.34 4.18
CA THR A 135 15.66 19.11 3.44
C THR A 135 15.18 20.37 4.17
N TYR A 136 15.67 20.62 5.39
CA TYR A 136 15.19 21.70 6.27
C TYR A 136 15.18 23.09 5.61
N ASN A 137 16.25 23.43 4.87
CA ASN A 137 16.38 24.73 4.19
C ASN A 137 15.97 24.68 2.71
N MET A 138 15.39 23.58 2.24
CA MET A 138 15.01 23.40 0.85
C MET A 138 13.52 23.72 0.69
N SER A 139 13.16 24.40 -0.40
CA SER A 139 11.74 24.59 -0.70
C SER A 139 11.10 23.25 -1.07
N ARG A 140 9.85 23.04 -0.63
CA ARG A 140 9.10 21.83 -1.00
C ARG A 140 9.03 21.64 -2.52
N ALA A 141 8.83 22.73 -3.26
CA ALA A 141 8.78 22.72 -4.73
C ALA A 141 10.10 22.18 -5.32
N TYR A 142 11.24 22.66 -4.83
CA TYR A 142 12.55 22.18 -5.27
C TYR A 142 12.71 20.67 -5.04
N VAL A 143 12.40 20.18 -3.84
CA VAL A 143 12.55 18.75 -3.50
C VAL A 143 11.63 17.90 -4.37
N VAL A 144 10.37 18.30 -4.53
CA VAL A 144 9.39 17.60 -5.36
C VAL A 144 9.85 17.54 -6.82
N ASP A 145 10.22 18.67 -7.43
CA ASP A 145 10.61 18.73 -8.84
C ASP A 145 11.87 17.88 -9.10
N HIS A 146 12.90 18.00 -8.24
CA HIS A 146 14.11 17.19 -8.36
C HIS A 146 13.83 15.69 -8.15
N THR A 147 12.89 15.35 -7.27
CA THR A 147 12.52 13.94 -7.06
C THR A 147 11.82 13.36 -8.29
N VAL A 148 10.94 14.12 -8.95
CA VAL A 148 10.28 13.69 -10.20
C VAL A 148 11.32 13.42 -11.29
N GLU A 149 12.34 14.26 -11.42
CA GLU A 149 13.45 14.02 -12.35
C GLU A 149 14.24 12.75 -12.01
N ILE A 150 14.55 12.52 -10.74
CA ILE A 150 15.23 11.30 -10.28
C ILE A 150 14.39 10.05 -10.59
N ILE A 151 13.08 10.10 -10.34
CA ILE A 151 12.17 9.00 -10.64
C ILE A 151 12.18 8.72 -12.13
N ALA A 152 11.99 9.73 -12.97
CA ALA A 152 11.99 9.58 -14.44
C ALA A 152 13.30 8.97 -14.94
N LYS A 153 14.46 9.45 -14.47
CA LYS A 153 15.77 8.86 -14.82
C LYS A 153 15.89 7.39 -14.43
N ALA A 154 15.27 6.98 -13.33
CA ALA A 154 15.34 5.61 -12.83
C ALA A 154 14.39 4.64 -13.56
N VAL A 155 13.23 5.13 -14.02
CA VAL A 155 12.16 4.27 -14.58
C VAL A 155 11.95 4.41 -16.08
N GLY A 156 12.50 5.47 -16.70
CA GLY A 156 12.34 5.83 -18.11
C GLY A 156 12.08 7.33 -18.27
N GLU A 157 12.98 8.06 -18.94
CA GLU A 157 12.86 9.52 -19.11
C GLU A 157 11.64 9.92 -19.96
N ASP A 158 11.20 9.04 -20.86
CA ASP A 158 9.98 9.18 -21.66
C ASP A 158 8.71 9.22 -20.80
N LEU A 159 8.74 8.64 -19.59
CA LEU A 159 7.64 8.65 -18.64
C LEU A 159 7.57 9.95 -17.81
N PHE A 160 8.51 10.89 -17.94
CA PHE A 160 8.59 12.11 -17.12
C PHE A 160 7.24 12.86 -17.04
N SER A 161 6.61 13.12 -18.17
CA SER A 161 5.31 13.82 -18.23
C SER A 161 4.20 13.04 -17.55
N ALA A 162 4.18 11.71 -17.70
CA ALA A 162 3.19 10.83 -17.07
C ALA A 162 3.38 10.76 -15.55
N ILE A 163 4.63 10.66 -15.08
CA ILE A 163 4.99 10.69 -13.65
C ILE A 163 4.56 12.01 -13.03
N LYS A 164 4.92 13.14 -13.65
CA LYS A 164 4.56 14.48 -13.19
C LYS A 164 3.05 14.66 -13.12
N SER A 165 2.32 14.21 -14.15
CA SER A 165 0.85 14.22 -14.16
C SER A 165 0.26 13.33 -13.06
N GLY A 166 0.87 12.17 -12.79
CA GLY A 166 0.49 11.26 -11.72
C GLY A 166 0.45 11.90 -10.34
N PHE A 167 1.30 12.91 -10.06
CA PHE A 167 1.26 13.68 -8.80
C PHE A 167 0.13 14.72 -8.73
N ASN A 168 -0.56 14.99 -9.84
CA ASN A 168 -1.77 15.80 -9.87
C ASN A 168 -3.06 14.94 -9.97
N ASP A 169 -2.93 13.63 -10.18
CA ASP A 169 -4.04 12.68 -10.24
C ASP A 169 -4.57 12.31 -8.85
N ILE A 170 -5.88 12.48 -8.63
CA ILE A 170 -6.56 12.09 -7.38
C ILE A 170 -6.45 10.59 -7.10
N ASN A 171 -6.32 9.75 -8.13
CA ASN A 171 -6.30 8.30 -7.94
C ASN A 171 -5.01 7.82 -7.26
N SER A 172 -3.86 8.43 -7.57
CA SER A 172 -2.59 8.08 -6.92
C SER A 172 -2.54 8.54 -5.47
N ASP A 173 -3.15 9.70 -5.17
CA ASP A 173 -3.35 10.17 -3.80
C ASP A 173 -4.24 9.19 -3.02
N LEU A 174 -5.39 8.82 -3.60
CA LEU A 174 -6.30 7.87 -2.99
C LEU A 174 -5.66 6.50 -2.75
N ALA A 175 -4.91 5.96 -3.72
CA ALA A 175 -4.19 4.70 -3.57
C ALA A 175 -3.22 4.74 -2.37
N THR A 176 -2.45 5.83 -2.24
CA THR A 176 -1.52 6.02 -1.12
C THR A 176 -2.25 6.12 0.22
N ARG A 177 -3.38 6.85 0.25
CA ARG A 177 -4.22 6.97 1.46
C ARG A 177 -4.88 5.64 1.83
N VAL A 178 -5.27 4.83 0.84
CA VAL A 178 -5.81 3.49 1.05
C VAL A 178 -4.76 2.59 1.67
N SER A 179 -3.51 2.58 1.19
CA SER A 179 -2.44 1.79 1.82
C SER A 179 -2.18 2.17 3.27
N PHE A 180 -2.12 3.47 3.56
CA PHE A 180 -1.96 3.94 4.94
C PHE A 180 -3.11 3.48 5.84
N LYS A 181 -4.37 3.63 5.37
CA LYS A 181 -5.55 3.20 6.12
C LYS A 181 -5.62 1.68 6.28
N TYR A 182 -5.20 0.94 5.26
CA TYR A 182 -5.11 -0.51 5.33
C TYR A 182 -4.16 -0.91 6.47
N GLY A 183 -2.93 -0.38 6.48
CA GLY A 183 -2.01 -0.58 7.60
C GLY A 183 -2.59 -0.21 8.96
N CYS A 184 -3.30 0.93 9.06
CA CYS A 184 -3.98 1.31 10.30
C CYS A 184 -5.02 0.28 10.75
N SER A 185 -5.83 -0.25 9.83
CA SER A 185 -6.83 -1.29 10.13
C SER A 185 -6.19 -2.63 10.53
N ARG A 186 -4.93 -2.85 10.16
CA ARG A 186 -4.10 -4.00 10.56
C ARG A 186 -3.30 -3.74 11.84
N GLY A 187 -3.48 -2.60 12.50
CA GLY A 187 -2.79 -2.27 13.76
C GLY A 187 -1.35 -1.80 13.60
N VAL A 188 -0.94 -1.39 12.39
CA VAL A 188 0.41 -0.87 12.14
C VAL A 188 0.58 0.49 12.81
N THR A 189 1.63 0.60 13.63
CA THR A 189 1.96 1.82 14.40
C THR A 189 3.35 2.38 14.07
N GLY A 190 4.14 1.65 13.28
CA GLY A 190 5.50 2.00 12.91
C GLY A 190 5.97 1.11 11.75
N THR A 191 7.14 1.41 11.18
CA THR A 191 7.71 0.64 10.07
C THR A 191 9.17 0.26 10.34
N PRO A 192 9.65 -0.91 9.88
CA PRO A 192 8.87 -1.94 9.21
C PRO A 192 7.90 -2.62 10.18
N HIS A 193 6.77 -3.07 9.64
CA HIS A 193 5.85 -3.96 10.34
C HIS A 193 5.57 -5.13 9.43
N PHE A 194 5.55 -6.33 9.98
CA PHE A 194 5.40 -7.57 9.23
C PHE A 194 4.22 -8.36 9.72
N ILE A 195 3.45 -8.91 8.78
CA ILE A 195 2.38 -9.87 9.04
C ILE A 195 2.70 -11.12 8.23
N VAL A 196 2.71 -12.29 8.88
CA VAL A 196 2.95 -13.59 8.23
C VAL A 196 1.69 -14.43 8.34
N ASN A 197 1.12 -14.86 7.21
CA ASN A 197 -0.14 -15.60 7.14
C ASN A 197 -1.28 -14.96 7.95
N GLY A 198 -1.34 -13.63 7.95
CA GLY A 198 -2.36 -12.87 8.68
C GLY A 198 -2.04 -12.61 10.16
N PHE A 199 -0.94 -13.16 10.70
CA PHE A 199 -0.50 -12.94 12.07
C PHE A 199 0.60 -11.86 12.15
N PRO A 200 0.40 -10.77 12.93
CA PRO A 200 1.43 -9.75 13.09
C PRO A 200 2.62 -10.29 13.86
N LEU A 201 3.83 -9.98 13.38
CA LEU A 201 5.07 -10.30 14.08
C LEU A 201 5.32 -9.29 15.22
N PRO A 202 5.97 -9.71 16.32
CA PRO A 202 6.36 -8.80 17.39
C PRO A 202 7.45 -7.81 16.91
N ASN A 203 7.72 -6.78 17.72
CA ASN A 203 8.80 -5.79 17.50
C ASN A 203 8.60 -4.89 16.27
N ALA A 204 7.38 -4.37 16.08
CA ALA A 204 7.10 -3.32 15.10
C ALA A 204 8.14 -2.18 15.18
N GLY A 205 8.65 -1.75 14.02
CA GLY A 205 9.67 -0.70 13.92
C GLY A 205 11.12 -1.22 13.90
N SER A 206 11.35 -2.51 14.15
CA SER A 206 12.69 -3.11 14.13
C SER A 206 12.91 -3.95 12.88
N ALA A 207 14.13 -3.90 12.33
CA ALA A 207 14.54 -4.79 11.26
C ALA A 207 14.65 -6.23 11.77
N LEU A 208 14.15 -7.19 10.99
CA LEU A 208 14.33 -8.62 11.23
C LEU A 208 15.51 -9.11 10.40
N ASP A 209 16.50 -9.72 11.04
CA ASP A 209 17.65 -10.30 10.35
C ASP A 209 17.29 -11.64 9.68
N TYR A 210 18.26 -12.23 8.97
CA TYR A 210 18.01 -13.46 8.21
C TYR A 210 17.67 -14.64 9.11
N GLU A 211 18.37 -14.82 10.23
CA GLU A 211 18.08 -15.91 11.18
C GLU A 211 16.71 -15.73 11.84
N GLY A 212 16.31 -14.49 12.10
CA GLY A 212 14.95 -14.15 12.51
C GLY A 212 13.91 -14.63 11.50
N TRP A 213 14.10 -14.35 10.21
CA TRP A 213 13.23 -14.90 9.15
C TRP A 213 13.23 -16.42 9.13
N ARG A 214 14.40 -17.06 9.27
CA ARG A 214 14.51 -18.53 9.34
C ARG A 214 13.66 -19.11 10.46
N SER A 215 13.78 -18.53 11.66
CA SER A 215 13.06 -19.00 12.86
C SER A 215 11.54 -18.95 12.71
N ILE A 216 11.02 -18.04 11.89
CA ILE A 216 9.59 -17.86 11.65
C ILE A 216 9.11 -18.76 10.53
N ILE A 217 9.88 -18.87 9.44
CA ILE A 217 9.44 -19.55 8.22
C ILE A 217 9.70 -21.06 8.26
N ASP A 218 10.82 -21.53 8.81
CA ASP A 218 11.17 -22.96 8.82
C ASP A 218 10.07 -23.84 9.48
N PRO A 219 9.48 -23.47 10.62
CA PRO A 219 8.41 -24.26 11.23
C PRO A 219 7.11 -24.28 10.40
N LEU A 220 6.84 -23.25 9.60
CA LEU A 220 5.63 -23.14 8.80
C LEU A 220 5.67 -24.04 7.56
N ILE A 221 6.85 -24.19 6.96
CA ILE A 221 7.06 -25.07 5.81
C ILE A 221 6.95 -26.53 6.23
N ASN A 222 7.64 -26.92 7.31
CA ASN A 222 7.60 -28.31 7.80
C ASN A 222 6.19 -28.76 8.18
N LYS A 223 5.32 -27.82 8.60
CA LYS A 223 3.92 -28.10 8.91
C LYS A 223 3.07 -28.27 7.65
N GLN A 224 3.32 -27.50 6.59
CA GLN A 224 2.63 -27.67 5.31
C GLN A 224 2.92 -29.04 4.69
N ASP A 225 4.18 -29.48 4.73
CA ASP A 225 4.59 -30.79 4.23
C ASP A 225 3.90 -31.95 4.98
N GLN A 226 3.56 -31.76 6.26
CA GLN A 226 2.83 -32.76 7.06
C GLN A 226 1.31 -32.70 6.85
N SER A 227 0.73 -31.53 6.60
CA SER A 227 -0.71 -31.39 6.33
C SER A 227 -1.13 -31.76 4.90
N GLY A 228 -0.18 -31.84 3.97
CA GLY A 228 -0.42 -32.28 2.59
C GLY A 228 -0.80 -33.77 2.45
N ASP A 229 -0.59 -34.58 3.50
CA ASP A 229 -0.91 -36.01 3.53
C ASP A 229 -2.28 -36.33 4.16
N GLU A 230 -2.98 -35.34 4.73
CA GLU A 230 -4.31 -35.52 5.31
C GLU A 230 -5.27 -34.41 4.87
N THR A 231 -5.98 -34.62 3.75
CA THR A 231 -7.40 -34.18 3.65
C THR A 231 -8.18 -34.97 2.59
N PRO A 232 -9.27 -35.65 2.95
CA PRO A 232 -10.35 -35.95 2.03
C PRO A 232 -11.12 -34.66 1.74
N TYR A 233 -11.32 -34.37 0.45
CA TYR A 233 -12.23 -33.36 -0.07
C TYR A 233 -13.57 -33.36 0.68
N LEU A 234 -13.90 -32.25 1.35
CA LEU A 234 -15.26 -31.91 1.71
C LEU A 234 -15.62 -30.56 1.09
N LEU A 235 -16.39 -30.70 0.01
CA LEU A 235 -17.07 -29.68 -0.77
C LEU A 235 -17.91 -28.77 0.13
N MET A 236 -17.68 -27.46 0.08
CA MET A 236 -18.76 -26.49 0.25
C MET A 236 -19.34 -26.18 -1.13
N LYS A 237 -20.32 -27.00 -1.52
CA LYS A 237 -21.43 -26.53 -2.35
C LYS A 237 -22.50 -26.00 -1.41
N ASP A 238 -23.07 -24.87 -1.79
CA ASP A 238 -24.33 -24.28 -1.30
C ASP A 238 -24.29 -23.65 0.10
N VAL A 239 -24.27 -22.31 0.15
CA VAL A 239 -25.34 -21.38 0.61
C VAL A 239 -24.92 -19.94 0.25
#